data_AF-A0AAI9R9T7-F1
#
_entry.id   AF-A0AAI9R9T7-F1
#
_cell.length_a   1.000
_cell.length_b   1.000
_cell.length_c   1.000
_cell.angle_alpha   90.00
_cell.angle_beta   90.00
_cell.angle_gamma   90.00
#
_symmetry.space_group_name_H-M   'P 1'
#
loop_
_entity.id
_entity.type
_entity.pdbx_description
1 polymer ?
#
loop_
_entity_poly.entity_id
_entity_poly.type
_entity_poly.pdbx_seq_one_letter_code
_entity_poly.pdbx_strand_id
1 'polypeptide(L)'
;MEPLMGLVLLVSIGVCAYLAWNIGANDVANAMGTSVGSRALTLKQAVIIAAIFEFIGAFFAGDAVTDTVRKGILVVDFNNQTLVDAISNDLMYGFIAAMMAAAVWLTIATRYGLPVSTTHSIIGGIVGVGLVMEVQHETSLIDWAVVEKVAMSWVA
;
A
#
# COMPACT_ATOMS: atom_id res chain seq x y z
N MET A 1 5.50 11.37 -24.36
CA MET A 1 4.43 11.04 -23.41
C MET A 1 3.34 12.08 -23.60
N GLU A 2 2.10 11.67 -23.80
CA GLU A 2 0.96 12.59 -23.74
C GLU A 2 1.05 13.44 -22.46
N PRO A 3 0.85 14.77 -22.50
CA PRO A 3 1.06 15.65 -21.34
C PRO A 3 0.23 15.23 -20.11
N LEU A 4 -0.93 14.58 -20.33
CA LEU A 4 -1.76 14.00 -19.28
C LEU A 4 -1.08 12.83 -18.55
N MET A 5 -0.40 11.94 -19.27
CA MET A 5 0.29 10.78 -18.68
C MET A 5 1.45 11.24 -17.78
N GLY A 6 2.17 12.29 -18.19
CA GLY A 6 3.22 12.88 -17.37
C GLY A 6 2.69 13.45 -16.05
N LEU A 7 1.52 14.10 -16.08
CA LEU A 7 0.87 14.61 -14.88
C LEU A 7 0.44 13.47 -13.93
N VAL A 8 -0.19 12.42 -14.47
CA VAL A 8 -0.63 11.27 -13.67
C VAL A 8 0.55 10.58 -12.98
N LEU A 9 1.69 10.45 -13.68
CA LEU A 9 2.92 9.90 -13.10
C LEU A 9 3.46 10.78 -11.97
N LEU A 10 3.45 12.11 -12.12
CA LEU A 10 3.89 13.01 -11.04
C LEU A 10 2.97 12.92 -9.82
N VAL A 11 1.66 12.83 -10.04
CA VAL A 11 0.68 12.62 -8.98
C VAL A 11 0.91 11.27 -8.29
N SER A 12 1.11 10.20 -9.05
CA SER A 12 1.32 8.86 -8.46
C SER A 12 2.59 8.79 -7.62
N ILE A 13 3.68 9.42 -8.05
CA ILE A 13 4.90 9.56 -7.26
C ILE A 13 4.63 10.33 -5.97
N GLY A 14 3.90 11.45 -6.05
CA GLY A 14 3.51 12.23 -4.88
C GLY A 14 2.68 11.44 -3.87
N VAL A 15 1.68 10.69 -4.34
CA VAL A 15 0.85 9.82 -3.50
C VAL A 15 1.66 8.69 -2.89
N CYS A 16 2.55 8.06 -3.67
CA CYS A 16 3.44 7.02 -3.18
C CYS A 16 4.36 7.54 -2.07
N ALA A 17 4.99 8.71 -2.26
CA ALA A 17 5.82 9.34 -1.25
C ALA A 17 5.02 9.68 0.02
N TYR A 18 3.78 10.17 -0.14
CA TYR A 18 2.90 10.47 0.99
C TYR A 18 2.49 9.20 1.76
N LEU A 19 2.16 8.11 1.07
CA LEU A 19 1.89 6.82 1.71
C LEU A 19 3.12 6.29 2.44
N ALA A 20 4.30 6.31 1.80
CA ALA A 20 5.56 5.86 2.41
C ALA A 20 5.91 6.63 3.68
N TRP A 21 5.72 7.96 3.68
CA TRP A 21 5.88 8.78 4.88
C TRP A 21 4.95 8.34 6.00
N ASN A 22 3.68 8.09 5.70
CA ASN A 22 2.68 7.66 6.68
C ASN A 22 2.98 6.27 7.25
N ILE A 23 3.44 5.33 6.42
CA ILE A 23 3.89 4.01 6.87
C ILE A 23 5.02 4.17 7.89
N GLY A 24 6.07 4.94 7.55
CA GLY A 24 7.18 5.18 8.47
C GLY A 24 6.75 5.85 9.78
N ALA A 25 5.86 6.85 9.70
CA ALA A 25 5.38 7.57 10.88
C ALA A 25 4.53 6.69 11.82
N ASN A 26 3.73 5.78 11.27
CA ASN A 26 2.89 4.85 12.03
C ASN A 26 3.71 3.66 12.58
N ASP A 27 4.61 3.10 11.76
CA ASP A 27 5.24 1.81 12.04
C ASP A 27 6.55 1.93 12.83
N VAL A 28 7.19 3.11 12.88
CA VAL A 28 8.42 3.31 13.68
C VAL A 28 8.20 3.01 15.17
N ALA A 29 6.99 3.23 15.68
CA ALA A 29 6.62 2.89 17.05
C ALA A 29 6.66 1.37 17.30
N ASN A 30 6.35 0.56 16.29
CA ASN A 30 6.37 -0.91 16.39
C ASN A 30 7.82 -1.43 16.47
N ALA A 31 8.74 -0.86 15.69
CA ALA A 31 10.14 -1.28 15.67
C ALA A 31 10.95 -0.75 16.86
N MET A 32 10.71 0.49 17.28
CA MET A 32 11.57 1.19 18.25
C MET A 32 10.92 1.49 19.60
N GLY A 33 9.63 1.16 19.78
CA GLY A 33 8.88 1.48 21.00
C GLY A 33 9.47 0.87 22.26
N THR A 34 9.95 -0.38 22.21
CA THR A 34 10.58 -1.08 23.34
C THR A 34 11.96 -0.51 23.69
N SER A 35 12.77 -0.20 22.68
CA SER A 35 14.11 0.39 22.85
C SER A 35 14.05 1.80 23.45
N VAL A 36 13.08 2.61 23.03
CA VAL A 36 12.85 3.94 23.61
C VAL A 36 12.19 3.83 24.98
N GLY A 37 11.19 2.96 25.13
CA GLY A 37 10.46 2.75 26.39
C GLY A 37 11.33 2.21 27.54
N SER A 38 12.28 1.33 27.23
CA SER A 38 13.29 0.82 28.18
C SER A 38 14.41 1.81 28.50
N ARG A 39 14.45 2.97 27.81
CA ARG A 39 15.54 3.95 27.86
C ARG A 39 16.88 3.43 27.36
N ALA A 40 16.90 2.33 26.60
CA ALA A 40 18.10 1.87 25.92
C ALA A 40 18.54 2.86 24.83
N LEU A 41 17.58 3.51 24.16
CA LEU A 41 17.81 4.53 23.15
C LEU A 41 16.99 5.80 23.44
N THR A 42 17.53 6.94 23.03
CA THR A 42 16.75 8.18 22.94
C THR A 42 15.87 8.17 21.68
N LEU A 43 14.80 8.98 21.68
CA LEU A 43 13.91 9.09 20.53
C LEU A 43 14.65 9.49 19.24
N LYS A 44 15.63 10.40 19.33
CA LYS A 44 16.45 10.82 18.18
C LYS A 44 17.28 9.67 17.61
N GLN A 45 17.91 8.87 18.48
CA GLN A 45 18.70 7.71 18.04
C GLN A 45 17.80 6.66 17.39
N ALA A 46 16.64 6.37 18.00
CA ALA A 46 15.67 5.44 17.45
C ALA A 46 15.20 5.81 16.05
N VAL A 47 14.88 7.10 15.80
CA VAL A 47 14.45 7.57 14.48
C VAL A 47 15.56 7.42 13.43
N ILE A 48 16.81 7.74 13.76
CA ILE A 48 17.94 7.61 12.83
C ILE A 48 18.19 6.14 12.48
N ILE A 49 18.19 5.26 13.49
CA ILE A 49 18.38 3.82 13.29
C ILE A 49 17.24 3.26 12.44
N ALA A 50 15.99 3.58 12.77
CA ALA A 50 14.82 3.14 12.01
C ALA A 50 14.92 3.59 10.55
N ALA A 51 15.22 4.86 10.28
CA ALA A 51 15.34 5.36 8.91
C ALA A 51 16.37 4.58 8.08
N ILE A 52 17.52 4.21 8.65
CA ILE A 52 18.56 3.44 7.95
C ILE A 52 18.10 2.00 7.71
N PHE A 53 17.65 1.31 8.75
CA PHE A 53 17.34 -0.12 8.65
C PHE A 53 16.03 -0.39 7.88
N GLU A 54 15.02 0.46 8.02
CA GLU A 54 13.79 0.38 7.22
C GLU A 54 14.08 0.62 5.74
N PHE A 55 14.94 1.59 5.40
CA PHE A 55 15.34 1.82 4.00
C PHE A 55 16.09 0.61 3.43
N ILE A 56 17.05 0.05 4.17
CA ILE A 56 17.80 -1.14 3.77
C ILE A 56 16.83 -2.31 3.58
N GLY A 57 15.93 -2.56 4.53
CA GLY A 57 14.93 -3.62 4.43
C GLY A 57 14.03 -3.45 3.20
N ALA A 58 13.48 -2.25 3.00
CA ALA A 58 12.65 -1.95 1.84
C ALA A 58 13.40 -2.14 0.50
N PHE A 59 14.67 -1.75 0.44
CA PHE A 59 15.46 -1.84 -0.80
C PHE A 59 15.87 -3.29 -1.13
N PHE A 60 16.28 -4.08 -0.14
CA PHE A 60 16.81 -5.43 -0.35
C PHE A 60 15.78 -6.55 -0.24
N ALA A 61 14.68 -6.35 0.49
CA ALA A 61 13.70 -7.39 0.80
C ALA A 61 12.23 -6.97 0.54
N GLY A 62 12.00 -5.83 -0.11
CA GLY A 62 10.65 -5.33 -0.39
C GLY A 62 9.93 -6.00 -1.57
N ASP A 63 10.63 -6.86 -2.33
CA ASP A 63 10.14 -7.43 -3.58
C ASP A 63 8.96 -8.41 -3.39
N ALA A 64 9.09 -9.35 -2.45
CA ALA A 64 8.08 -10.39 -2.21
C ALA A 64 6.71 -9.81 -1.79
N VAL A 65 6.71 -8.77 -0.95
CA VAL A 65 5.48 -8.10 -0.51
C VAL A 65 4.90 -7.25 -1.63
N THR A 66 5.75 -6.56 -2.39
CA THR A 66 5.31 -5.75 -3.52
C THR A 66 4.65 -6.60 -4.61
N ASP A 67 5.19 -7.79 -4.89
CA ASP A 67 4.60 -8.71 -5.86
C ASP A 67 3.22 -9.22 -5.42
N THR A 68 3.04 -9.53 -4.14
CA THR A 68 1.76 -9.98 -3.60
C THR A 68 0.70 -8.86 -3.66
N VAL A 69 1.07 -7.63 -3.28
CA VAL A 69 0.17 -6.47 -3.30
C VAL A 69 -0.19 -6.06 -4.74
N ARG A 70 0.75 -6.17 -5.69
CA ARG A 70 0.54 -5.77 -7.09
C ARG A 70 -0.26 -6.79 -7.90
N LYS A 71 0.00 -8.08 -7.72
CA LYS A 71 -0.49 -9.15 -8.62
C LYS A 71 -1.41 -10.17 -7.95
N GLY A 72 -1.41 -10.25 -6.62
CA GLY A 72 -2.13 -11.31 -5.91
C GLY A 72 -3.61 -11.02 -5.70
N ILE A 73 -3.99 -9.75 -5.49
CA ILE A 73 -5.36 -9.39 -5.07
C ILE A 73 -6.27 -9.11 -6.27
N LEU A 74 -5.77 -8.36 -7.27
CA LEU A 74 -6.48 -8.08 -8.51
C LEU A 74 -5.81 -8.87 -9.65
N VAL A 75 -6.57 -9.77 -10.26
CA VAL A 75 -6.15 -10.61 -11.37
C VAL A 75 -6.77 -10.08 -12.65
N VAL A 76 -5.92 -9.54 -13.52
CA VAL A 76 -6.31 -9.06 -14.85
C VAL A 76 -5.74 -10.04 -15.87
N ASP A 77 -6.60 -10.62 -16.72
CA ASP A 77 -6.16 -11.46 -17.82
C ASP A 77 -5.57 -10.59 -18.94
N PHE A 78 -4.25 -10.50 -18.96
CA PHE A 78 -3.50 -9.74 -19.96
C PHE A 78 -3.54 -10.34 -21.37
N ASN A 79 -4.12 -11.54 -21.56
CA ASN A 79 -4.24 -12.14 -22.89
C ASN A 79 -5.42 -11.57 -23.70
N ASN A 80 -6.40 -10.95 -23.04
CA ASN A 80 -7.53 -10.31 -23.70
C ASN A 80 -7.23 -8.81 -23.93
N GLN A 81 -6.64 -8.49 -25.08
CA GLN A 81 -6.23 -7.12 -25.40
C GLN A 81 -7.38 -6.10 -25.31
N THR A 82 -8.60 -6.49 -25.69
CA THR A 82 -9.78 -5.61 -25.63
C THR A 82 -10.15 -5.26 -24.19
N LEU A 83 -10.02 -6.21 -23.27
CA LEU A 83 -10.23 -5.99 -21.84
C LEU A 83 -9.12 -5.13 -21.25
N VAL A 84 -7.86 -5.41 -21.62
CA VAL A 84 -6.70 -4.64 -21.15
C VAL A 84 -6.83 -3.16 -21.54
N ASP A 85 -7.20 -2.86 -22.78
CA ASP A 85 -7.32 -1.47 -23.24
C ASP A 85 -8.46 -0.73 -22.51
N ALA A 86 -9.55 -1.44 -22.17
CA ALA A 86 -10.67 -0.87 -21.44
C ALA A 86 -10.35 -0.59 -19.96
N ILE A 87 -9.59 -1.47 -19.31
CA ILE A 87 -9.38 -1.44 -17.85
C ILE A 87 -8.08 -0.73 -17.45
N SER A 88 -7.08 -0.64 -18.33
CA SER A 88 -5.73 -0.16 -17.96
C SER A 88 -5.70 1.23 -17.30
N ASN A 89 -6.49 2.18 -17.80
CA ASN A 89 -6.56 3.52 -17.21
C ASN A 89 -7.26 3.51 -15.84
N ASP A 90 -8.36 2.77 -15.73
CA ASP A 90 -9.13 2.63 -14.50
C ASP A 90 -8.32 1.92 -13.42
N LEU A 91 -7.53 0.91 -13.80
CA LEU A 91 -6.62 0.21 -12.89
C LEU A 91 -5.54 1.16 -12.35
N MET A 92 -4.95 1.99 -13.22
CA MET A 92 -3.96 2.99 -12.81
C MET A 92 -4.55 4.00 -11.82
N TYR A 93 -5.71 4.57 -12.13
CA TYR A 93 -6.38 5.51 -11.22
C TYR A 93 -6.84 4.83 -9.93
N GLY A 94 -7.29 3.58 -10.03
CA GLY A 94 -7.67 2.74 -8.91
C GLY A 94 -6.52 2.56 -7.92
N PHE A 95 -5.34 2.16 -8.37
CA PHE A 95 -4.18 2.02 -7.47
C PHE A 95 -3.77 3.35 -6.82
N ILE A 96 -3.82 4.46 -7.56
CA ILE A 96 -3.56 5.79 -6.99
C ILE A 96 -4.60 6.13 -5.90
N ALA A 97 -5.88 5.84 -6.16
CA ALA A 97 -6.95 6.05 -5.20
C ALA A 97 -6.81 5.16 -3.95
N ALA A 98 -6.47 3.88 -4.11
CA ALA A 98 -6.20 2.97 -3.00
C ALA A 98 -5.04 3.45 -2.12
N MET A 99 -3.92 3.87 -2.73
CA MET A 99 -2.78 4.44 -2.01
C MET A 99 -3.15 5.73 -1.28
N MET A 100 -3.92 6.62 -1.92
CA MET A 100 -4.38 7.86 -1.30
C MET A 100 -5.32 7.59 -0.11
N ALA A 101 -6.29 6.69 -0.27
CA ALA A 101 -7.21 6.30 0.81
C ALA A 101 -6.45 5.72 2.00
N ALA A 102 -5.51 4.82 1.77
CA ALA A 102 -4.64 4.27 2.81
C ALA A 102 -3.81 5.37 3.49
N ALA A 103 -3.19 6.27 2.72
CA ALA A 103 -2.35 7.34 3.27
C ALA A 103 -3.14 8.32 4.13
N VAL A 104 -4.34 8.73 3.67
CA VAL A 104 -5.24 9.62 4.43
C VAL A 104 -5.67 8.96 5.73
N TRP A 105 -6.06 7.68 5.69
CA TRP A 105 -6.43 6.94 6.90
C TRP A 105 -5.28 6.84 7.89
N LEU A 106 -4.07 6.50 7.42
CA LEU A 106 -2.88 6.43 8.26
C LEU A 106 -2.50 7.79 8.85
N THR A 107 -2.66 8.89 8.11
CA THR A 107 -2.45 10.25 8.65
C THR A 107 -3.40 10.52 9.81
N ILE A 108 -4.68 10.19 9.65
CA ILE A 108 -5.69 10.37 10.70
C ILE A 108 -5.32 9.53 11.93
N ALA A 109 -5.07 8.24 11.75
CA ALA A 109 -4.72 7.33 12.84
C ALA A 109 -3.44 7.77 13.58
N THR A 110 -2.38 8.08 12.84
CA THR A 110 -1.10 8.56 13.38
C THR A 110 -1.27 9.86 14.16
N ARG A 111 -2.13 10.78 13.68
CA ARG A 111 -2.41 12.05 14.36
C ARG A 111 -3.05 11.83 15.74
N TYR A 112 -3.86 10.78 15.89
CA TYR A 112 -4.47 10.40 17.17
C TYR A 112 -3.61 9.41 17.98
N GLY A 113 -2.42 9.05 17.50
CA GLY A 113 -1.52 8.10 18.16
C GLY A 113 -2.07 6.66 18.19
N LEU A 114 -2.96 6.32 17.25
CA LEU A 114 -3.55 4.99 17.13
C LEU A 114 -2.61 4.11 16.29
N PRO A 115 -2.03 3.03 16.85
CA PRO A 115 -1.26 2.08 16.06
C PRO A 115 -2.22 1.25 15.20
N VAL A 116 -2.27 1.54 13.90
CA VAL A 116 -3.11 0.81 12.93
C VAL A 116 -2.25 0.00 11.97
N SER A 117 -2.83 -0.98 11.30
CA SER A 117 -2.10 -1.78 10.31
C SER A 117 -2.10 -1.11 8.94
N THR A 118 -0.90 -0.82 8.43
CA THR A 118 -0.65 -0.28 7.09
C THR A 118 -1.05 -1.28 6.00
N THR A 119 -0.75 -2.57 6.20
CA THR A 119 -1.14 -3.67 5.29
C THR A 119 -2.65 -3.80 5.13
N HIS A 120 -3.41 -3.82 6.23
CA HIS A 120 -4.88 -3.85 6.16
C HIS A 120 -5.43 -2.64 5.41
N SER A 121 -4.84 -1.46 5.63
CA SER A 121 -5.27 -0.20 5.02
C SER A 121 -5.13 -0.24 3.49
N ILE A 122 -3.98 -0.67 2.96
CA ILE A 122 -3.76 -0.72 1.51
C ILE A 122 -4.54 -1.86 0.85
N ILE A 123 -4.62 -3.04 1.48
CA ILE A 123 -5.37 -4.19 0.95
C ILE A 123 -6.87 -3.88 0.91
N GLY A 124 -7.41 -3.25 1.96
CA GLY A 124 -8.80 -2.78 1.96
C GLY A 124 -9.07 -1.76 0.83
N GLY A 125 -8.12 -0.85 0.58
CA GLY A 125 -8.19 0.09 -0.55
C GLY A 125 -8.21 -0.62 -1.91
N ILE A 126 -7.34 -1.61 -2.12
CA ILE A 126 -7.26 -2.40 -3.35
C ILE A 126 -8.53 -3.22 -3.58
N VAL A 127 -9.05 -3.89 -2.53
CA VAL A 127 -10.31 -4.62 -2.61
C VAL A 127 -11.47 -3.67 -2.93
N GLY A 128 -11.52 -2.50 -2.30
CA GLY A 128 -12.54 -1.48 -2.61
C GLY A 128 -12.51 -1.02 -4.07
N VAL A 129 -11.32 -0.79 -4.62
CA VAL A 129 -11.13 -0.49 -6.04
C VAL A 129 -11.60 -1.66 -6.92
N GLY A 130 -11.20 -2.89 -6.57
CA GLY A 130 -11.63 -4.10 -7.26
C GLY A 130 -13.15 -4.19 -7.36
N LEU A 131 -13.86 -3.99 -6.25
CA LEU A 131 -15.33 -4.06 -6.21
C LEU A 131 -15.99 -3.03 -7.13
N VAL A 132 -15.46 -1.80 -7.18
CA VAL A 132 -15.96 -0.76 -8.10
C VAL A 132 -15.72 -1.16 -9.55
N MET A 133 -14.53 -1.68 -9.85
CA MET A 133 -14.16 -2.09 -11.21
C MET A 133 -14.93 -3.32 -11.70
N GLU A 134 -15.20 -4.30 -10.83
CA GLU A 134 -16.00 -5.48 -11.18
C GLU A 134 -17.42 -5.07 -11.60
N VAL A 135 -18.02 -4.09 -10.90
CA VAL A 135 -19.35 -3.55 -11.25
C VAL A 135 -19.30 -2.74 -12.54
N GLN A 136 -18.26 -1.93 -12.74
CA GLN A 136 -18.14 -1.05 -13.92
C GLN A 136 -17.89 -1.82 -15.22
N HIS A 137 -17.12 -2.91 -15.15
CA HIS A 137 -16.69 -3.69 -16.32
C HIS A 137 -17.38 -5.05 -16.44
N GLU A 138 -18.36 -5.33 -15.58
CA GLU A 138 -19.13 -6.60 -15.55
C GLU A 138 -18.25 -7.86 -15.58
N THR A 139 -17.11 -7.80 -14.89
CA THR A 139 -16.08 -8.85 -14.91
C THR A 139 -15.58 -9.13 -13.51
N SER A 140 -15.12 -10.35 -13.24
CA SER A 140 -14.50 -10.70 -11.96
C SER A 140 -13.00 -10.42 -12.03
N LEU A 141 -12.51 -9.61 -11.08
CA LEU A 141 -11.14 -9.14 -10.99
C LEU A 141 -10.50 -9.50 -9.65
N ILE A 142 -11.28 -9.69 -8.59
CA ILE A 142 -10.76 -9.99 -7.26
C ILE A 142 -10.51 -11.50 -7.12
N ASP A 143 -9.28 -11.88 -6.78
CA ASP A 143 -8.99 -13.25 -6.35
C ASP A 143 -9.32 -13.42 -4.87
N TRP A 144 -10.55 -13.88 -4.61
CA TRP A 144 -11.05 -14.13 -3.26
C TRP A 144 -10.27 -15.21 -2.51
N ALA A 145 -9.66 -16.17 -3.21
CA ALA A 145 -8.85 -17.20 -2.56
C ALA A 145 -7.53 -16.62 -2.03
N VAL A 146 -6.93 -15.65 -2.74
CA VAL A 146 -5.77 -14.91 -2.24
C VAL A 146 -6.17 -13.99 -1.10
N VAL A 147 -7.29 -13.26 -1.21
CA VAL A 147 -7.80 -12.41 -0.11
C VAL A 147 -8.04 -13.24 1.14
N GLU A 148 -8.64 -14.42 1.02
CA GLU A 148 -8.85 -15.34 2.14
C GLU A 148 -7.53 -15.82 2.75
N LYS A 149 -6.55 -16.23 1.94
CA LYS A 149 -5.21 -16.61 2.43
C LYS A 149 -4.52 -15.48 3.20
N VAL A 150 -4.62 -14.25 2.69
CA VAL A 150 -4.08 -13.07 3.36
C VAL A 150 -4.83 -12.79 4.67
N ALA A 151 -6.17 -12.90 4.68
CA ALA A 151 -6.94 -12.71 5.89
C ALA A 151 -6.64 -13.77 6.96
N MET A 152 -6.46 -15.03 6.54
CA MET A 152 -6.05 -16.12 7.44
C MET A 152 -4.67 -15.88 8.03
N SER A 153 -3.72 -15.31 7.28
CA SER A 153 -2.37 -15.02 7.81
C SER A 153 -2.34 -13.89 8.84
N TRP A 154 -3.40 -13.08 8.95
CA TRP A 154 -3.52 -12.07 9.99
C TRP A 154 -3.99 -12.64 11.34
N VAL A 155 -4.67 -13.79 11.32
CA VAL A 155 -5.24 -14.43 12.50
C VAL A 155 -4.33 -15.56 13.03
N ALA A 156 -3.61 -16.22 12.12
CA ALA A 156 -2.69 -17.33 12.43
C ALA A 156 -1.44 -16.87 13.20
#